data_AF-A0A8J3Q8M6-F1
#
_entry.id   AF-A0A8J3Q8M6-F1
#
_cell.length_a   1.000
_cell.length_b   1.000
_cell.length_c   1.000
_cell.angle_alpha   90.00
_cell.angle_beta   90.00
_cell.angle_gamma   90.00
#
_symmetry.space_group_name_H-M   'P 1'
#
loop_
_entity.id
_entity.type
_entity.pdbx_description
1 polymer ?
#
loop_
_entity_poly.entity_id
_entity_poly.type
_entity_poly.pdbx_seq_one_letter_code
_entity_poly.pdbx_strand_id
1 'polypeptide(L)' 'MLLRLHTETACRRGGALGLRLSDLDITWALVRLAEKGGTLRWQPVTTDLATALA' A
#
# COMPACT_ATOMS: atom_id res chain seq x y z
N MET A 1 -0.93 -5.98 -10.62
CA MET A 1 -0.65 -5.67 -9.20
C MET A 1 -1.51 -4.55 -8.63
N LEU A 2 -1.73 -3.42 -9.33
CA LEU A 2 -2.58 -2.32 -8.85
C LEU A 2 -4.01 -2.74 -8.45
N LEU A 3 -4.65 -3.65 -9.20
CA LEU A 3 -5.99 -4.14 -8.86
C LEU A 3 -6.02 -4.83 -7.49
N ARG A 4 -5.03 -5.70 -7.21
CA ARG A 4 -4.93 -6.43 -5.94
C ARG A 4 -4.65 -5.49 -4.77
N LEU A 5 -3.78 -4.50 -4.96
CA LEU A 5 -3.56 -3.43 -3.97
C LEU A 5 -4.86 -2.68 -3.65
N HIS A 6 -5.65 -2.30 -4.67
CA HIS A 6 -6.94 -1.65 -4.46
C HIS A 6 -7.94 -2.56 -3.74
N THR A 7 -7.96 -3.86 -4.04
CA THR A 7 -8.83 -4.82 -3.36
C THR A 7 -8.45 -5.01 -1.88
N GLU A 8 -7.16 -5.11 -1.56
CA GLU A 8 -6.70 -5.39 -0.19
C GLU A 8 -6.75 -4.15 0.72
N THR A 9 -6.54 -2.95 0.18
CA THR A 9 -6.39 -1.71 0.97
C THR A 9 -7.51 -0.70 0.77
N ALA A 10 -8.44 -0.96 -0.16
CA ALA A 10 -9.44 0.01 -0.61
C ALA A 10 -8.86 1.39 -0.99
N CYS A 11 -7.56 1.46 -1.29
CA CYS A 11 -6.90 2.73 -1.55
C CYS A 11 -7.42 3.36 -2.84
N ARG A 12 -7.40 4.70 -2.90
CA ARG A 12 -7.72 5.41 -4.13
C ARG A 12 -6.54 5.35 -5.09
N ARG A 13 -6.78 5.57 -6.39
CA ARG A 13 -5.71 5.64 -7.41
C ARG A 13 -4.53 6.51 -6.99
N GLY A 14 -4.77 7.67 -6.38
CA GLY A 14 -3.71 8.56 -5.92
C GLY A 14 -2.78 7.93 -4.87
N GLY A 15 -3.33 7.15 -3.94
CA GLY A 15 -2.53 6.45 -2.93
C GLY A 15 -1.68 5.33 -3.53
N ALA A 16 -2.20 4.63 -4.53
CA ALA A 16 -1.45 3.59 -5.25
C ALA A 16 -0.36 4.16 -6.16
N LEU A 17 -0.64 5.24 -6.89
CA LEU A 17 0.31 5.86 -7.82
C LEU A 17 1.41 6.67 -7.10
N GLY A 18 1.17 7.07 -5.85
CA GLY A 18 2.16 7.79 -5.03
C GLY A 18 3.08 6.88 -4.22
N LEU A 19 2.93 5.56 -4.31
CA LEU A 19 3.67 4.61 -3.49
C LEU A 19 5.16 4.61 -3.82
N ARG A 20 6.00 4.52 -2.79
CA ARG A 20 7.46 4.33 -2.91
C ARG A 20 7.88 3.08 -2.15
N LEU A 21 9.07 2.55 -2.46
CA LEU A 21 9.62 1.40 -1.70
C LEU A 21 9.74 1.70 -0.19
N SER A 22 10.01 2.95 0.20
CA SER A 22 10.05 3.39 1.61
C SER A 22 8.70 3.35 2.32
N ASP A 23 7.60 3.16 1.57
CA ASP A 23 6.25 3.01 2.11
C ASP A 23 5.86 1.54 2.27
N LEU A 24 6.77 0.59 2.04
CA LEU A 24 6.55 -0.84 2.21
C LEU A 24 7.33 -1.37 3.41
N ASP A 25 6.64 -2.10 4.29
CA ASP A 25 7.26 -2.90 5.35
C ASP A 25 6.95 -4.37 5.09
N ILE A 26 7.92 -5.07 4.50
CA ILE A 26 7.79 -6.47 4.10
C ILE A 26 7.74 -7.38 5.34
N THR A 27 8.43 -7.00 6.42
CA THR A 27 8.52 -7.79 7.65
C THR A 27 7.15 -7.95 8.30
N TRP A 28 6.37 -6.87 8.30
CA TRP A 28 5.04 -6.83 8.90
C TRP A 28 3.90 -6.89 7.87
N ALA A 29 4.22 -7.02 6.58
CA ALA A 29 3.29 -6.95 5.46
C ALA A 29 2.37 -5.72 5.55
N LEU A 30 2.99 -4.54 5.67
CA LEU A 30 2.28 -3.25 5.73
C LEU A 30 2.66 -2.37 4.55
N VAL A 31 1.69 -1.58 4.08
CA VAL A 31 1.90 -0.52 3.10
C VAL A 31 1.40 0.81 3.64
N ARG A 32 2.20 1.88 3.53
CA ARG A 32 1.84 3.22 3.96
C ARG A 32 1.20 3.97 2.81
N LEU A 33 -0.05 4.35 2.98
CA LEU A 33 -0.85 4.99 1.94
C LEU A 33 -1.20 6.42 2.34
N ALA A 34 -1.12 7.32 1.36
CA ALA A 34 -1.59 8.69 1.49
C ALA A 34 -3.09 8.78 1.18
N GLU A 35 -3.83 9.39 2.09
CA GLU A 35 -5.26 9.60 1.95
C GLU A 35 -5.60 11.06 1.61
N LYS A 36 -6.87 11.29 1.24
CA LYS A 36 -7.36 12.65 1.02
C LYS A 36 -7.27 13.43 2.33
N GLY A 37 -6.67 14.61 2.28
CA GLY A 37 -6.39 15.43 3.47
C GLY A 37 -4.96 15.34 3.96
N GLY A 38 -4.09 14.56 3.28
CA GLY A 38 -2.66 14.50 3.57
C GLY A 38 -2.30 13.57 4.72
N THR A 39 -3.25 12.80 5.23
CA THR A 39 -2.99 11.79 6.25
C THR A 39 -2.27 10.59 5.64
N LEU A 40 -1.35 10.02 6.42
CA LEU A 40 -0.64 8.80 6.08
C LEU A 40 -1.10 7.69 7.03
N ARG A 41 -1.37 6.51 6.47
CA ARG A 41 -1.81 5.36 7.26
C ARG A 41 -1.15 4.08 6.77
N TRP A 42 -0.65 3.29 7.71
CA TRP A 42 -0.23 1.91 7.45
C TRP A 42 -1.46 1.02 7.32
N GLN A 43 -1.52 0.24 6.25
CA GLN A 43 -2.56 -0.73 5.98
C GLN A 43 -1.95 -2.13 5.85
N PRO A 44 -2.56 -3.15 6.47
CA PRO A 44 -2.15 -4.53 6.27
C PRO A 44 -2.42 -4.97 4.84
N VAL A 45 -1.50 -5.75 4.30
CA VAL A 45 -1.62 -6.46 3.03
C VAL A 45 -1.22 -7.92 3.24
N THR A 46 -1.54 -8.76 2.27
CA THR A 46 -1.02 -10.13 2.23
C THR A 46 0.49 -10.11 2.02
N THR A 47 1.20 -11.11 2.58
CA THR A 47 2.64 -11.30 2.39
C THR A 47 3.01 -11.43 0.91
N ASP A 48 2.14 -12.05 0.11
CA ASP A 48 2.30 -12.15 -1.34
C ASP A 48 2.28 -10.78 -2.01
N LEU A 49 1.34 -9.91 -1.63
CA LEU A 49 1.26 -8.56 -2.16
C LEU A 49 2.45 -7.72 -1.71
N ALA A 50 2.86 -7.82 -0.45
CA ALA A 50 4.06 -7.14 0.06
C ALA A 50 5.31 -7.56 -0.72
N THR A 51 5.51 -8.87 -0.94
CA THR A 51 6.67 -9.39 -1.69
C THR A 51 6.64 -8.96 -3.16
N ALA A 52 5.47 -8.89 -3.78
CA ALA A 52 5.34 -8.49 -5.18
C ALA A 52 5.45 -6.96 -5.42
N LEU A 53 5.41 -6.15 -4.36
CA LEU A 53 5.62 -4.69 -4.41
C LEU A 53 7.06 -4.28 -4.06
N ALA A 54 7.88 -5.22 -3.57
CA ALA A 54 9.29 -5.03 -3.26
C ALA A 54 10.14 -5.03 -4.54
#